data_AF-A0A8H4PV85-F1
#
_entry.id   AF-A0A8H4PV85-F1
#
_cell.length_a   1.000
_cell.length_b   1.000
_cell.length_c   1.000
_cell.angle_alpha   90.00
_cell.angle_beta   90.00
_cell.angle_gamma   90.00
#
_symmetry.space_group_name_H-M   'P 1'
#
loop_
_entity.id
_entity.type
_entity.pdbx_description
1 polymer ?
#
loop_
_entity_poly.entity_id
_entity_poly.type
_entity_poly.pdbx_seq_one_letter_code
_entity_poly.pdbx_strand_id
1 'polypeptide(L)'
;MATTVAGQPALAGGDAAPEGKKNKAAAAVAAASEQKQQPAAAKKKLSNVELKKRAKEEKAARRATAKTTQPTTPGPQQGAAASSVAAKAKANKHDGPAAAAAAAPGHARSAPRSGPLPPAVTPKDARPTVPECFSHLSMARRIAMTHADKDVNPAVLALGQHMSAFAISDSITRLEATLLALKKVVDSYTTPHGATFSRHFTSHVLNPQIDYLTACRPMCFSMGNAVRWFKLQISKIDIDLPDSDAKKLLCQSIDNFIRERIALADFVIVETAADMVDDGEVVLTYARHHLVERALLRARSAGKTFRVVLVDDIYERVGIQLTKTLAAAGIPVVYATDLGALRANLRQATLVLTGAEAMFSNGAMYARAGTCDIAMAATDMDLRVVALCESINFTERVSTDSLTYNEIDPERSTEDGFRLLFDTTRDKYISVVVTELGNTSAKSVPAILRKLEEL
;
A
#
# COMPACT_ATOMS: atom_id res chain seq x y z
N MET A 1 -59.98 13.82 -46.01
CA MET A 1 -59.76 12.40 -46.36
C MET A 1 -59.44 11.69 -45.06
N ALA A 2 -60.43 11.32 -44.25
CA ALA A 2 -61.25 10.11 -44.35
C ALA A 2 -60.45 8.83 -44.00
N THR A 3 -60.73 8.30 -42.79
CA THR A 3 -60.98 6.86 -42.46
C THR A 3 -59.81 5.88 -42.62
N THR A 4 -59.54 4.84 -41.79
CA THR A 4 -60.26 4.06 -40.75
C THR A 4 -59.24 3.00 -40.24
N VAL A 5 -59.06 2.77 -38.93
CA VAL A 5 -59.71 1.79 -38.03
C VAL A 5 -59.13 0.34 -38.03
N ALA A 6 -58.63 -0.01 -36.84
CA ALA A 6 -58.72 -1.27 -36.06
C ALA A 6 -58.12 -2.61 -36.50
N GLY A 7 -57.62 -3.33 -35.48
CA GLY A 7 -57.74 -4.79 -35.40
C GLY A 7 -56.67 -5.50 -34.55
N GLN A 8 -56.82 -5.51 -33.21
CA GLN A 8 -56.41 -6.69 -32.42
C GLN A 8 -57.52 -7.76 -32.53
N PRO A 9 -57.21 -9.05 -32.34
CA PRO A 9 -57.46 -9.63 -31.01
C PRO A 9 -56.45 -10.68 -30.53
N ALA A 10 -56.50 -10.94 -29.22
CA ALA A 10 -55.87 -12.03 -28.49
C ALA A 10 -56.73 -13.32 -28.48
N LEU A 11 -56.17 -14.36 -27.83
CA LEU A 11 -56.72 -15.67 -27.36
C LEU A 11 -56.00 -16.86 -28.05
N ALA A 12 -55.73 -18.02 -27.46
CA ALA A 12 -55.65 -18.55 -26.10
C ALA A 12 -55.21 -20.03 -26.24
N GLY A 13 -54.46 -20.56 -25.27
CA GLY A 13 -54.59 -21.95 -24.77
C GLY A 13 -53.94 -23.12 -25.51
N GLY A 14 -53.15 -23.90 -24.75
CA GLY A 14 -53.45 -25.33 -24.59
C GLY A 14 -52.55 -26.38 -25.27
N ASP A 15 -51.51 -26.78 -24.54
CA ASP A 15 -51.16 -28.17 -24.16
C ASP A 15 -50.77 -29.28 -25.18
N ALA A 16 -50.00 -30.21 -24.62
CA ALA A 16 -49.69 -31.58 -25.04
C ALA A 16 -48.47 -31.88 -25.95
N ALA A 17 -47.52 -32.57 -25.33
CA ALA A 17 -46.47 -33.40 -25.94
C ALA A 17 -47.04 -34.60 -26.75
N PRO A 18 -46.18 -35.36 -27.45
CA PRO A 18 -45.88 -36.68 -26.89
C PRO A 18 -44.43 -37.20 -27.06
N GLU A 19 -44.15 -38.17 -26.19
CA GLU A 19 -43.07 -39.17 -26.07
C GLU A 19 -42.73 -39.91 -27.39
N GLY A 20 -41.63 -40.65 -27.59
CA GLY A 20 -40.56 -41.17 -26.72
C GLY A 20 -39.88 -42.40 -27.36
N LYS A 21 -38.83 -42.93 -26.70
CA LYS A 21 -38.39 -44.36 -26.56
C LYS A 21 -36.90 -44.40 -26.18
N LYS A 22 -36.54 -44.68 -24.92
CA LYS A 22 -36.44 -45.99 -24.21
C LYS A 22 -35.25 -46.86 -24.66
N ASN A 23 -34.36 -47.15 -23.71
CA ASN A 23 -34.00 -48.54 -23.41
C ASN A 23 -33.66 -48.75 -21.92
N LYS A 24 -34.15 -49.88 -21.40
CA LYS A 24 -34.12 -50.40 -20.01
C LYS A 24 -32.97 -51.39 -19.82
N ALA A 25 -32.53 -51.56 -18.56
CA ALA A 25 -32.43 -52.83 -17.78
C ALA A 25 -31.36 -52.64 -16.68
N ALA A 26 -31.59 -52.71 -15.36
CA ALA A 26 -32.24 -53.69 -14.48
C ALA A 26 -31.22 -54.59 -13.73
N ALA A 27 -31.17 -54.36 -12.40
CA ALA A 27 -31.15 -55.30 -11.27
C ALA A 27 -29.96 -56.25 -10.96
N ALA A 28 -29.46 -56.08 -9.73
CA ALA A 28 -29.16 -57.07 -8.67
C ALA A 28 -28.02 -58.09 -8.84
N VAL A 29 -27.14 -58.19 -7.83
CA VAL A 29 -26.97 -59.32 -6.88
C VAL A 29 -25.96 -58.93 -5.77
N ALA A 30 -26.25 -59.32 -4.54
CA ALA A 30 -25.38 -59.26 -3.36
C ALA A 30 -24.82 -60.65 -3.02
N ALA A 31 -23.70 -60.65 -2.26
CA ALA A 31 -23.22 -61.65 -1.29
C ALA A 31 -21.97 -62.51 -1.60
N ALA A 32 -21.02 -62.42 -0.65
CA ALA A 32 -20.02 -63.39 -0.15
C ALA A 32 -18.82 -63.75 -1.08
N SER A 33 -17.57 -63.90 -0.63
CA SER A 33 -16.99 -64.06 0.72
C SER A 33 -15.45 -63.94 0.69
N GLU A 34 -14.87 -63.62 1.85
CA GLU A 34 -13.57 -64.09 2.40
C GLU A 34 -12.23 -63.58 1.83
N GLN A 35 -11.49 -62.78 2.61
CA GLN A 35 -10.42 -63.27 3.50
C GLN A 35 -9.76 -62.12 4.29
N LYS A 36 -9.57 -62.34 5.59
CA LYS A 36 -8.79 -61.49 6.50
C LYS A 36 -7.85 -62.40 7.28
N GLN A 37 -6.53 -62.25 7.09
CA GLN A 37 -5.51 -62.54 8.10
C GLN A 37 -4.17 -61.87 7.72
N GLN A 38 -3.65 -61.10 8.68
CA GLN A 38 -2.38 -60.34 8.76
C GLN A 38 -1.21 -61.24 9.25
N PRO A 39 0.04 -60.76 9.52
CA PRO A 39 0.78 -59.54 9.11
C PRO A 39 2.28 -59.80 8.74
N ALA A 40 3.03 -58.81 8.19
CA ALA A 40 4.43 -58.50 8.57
C ALA A 40 5.07 -57.32 7.77
N ALA A 41 5.95 -56.58 8.47
CA ALA A 41 6.97 -55.62 8.01
C ALA A 41 6.55 -54.17 7.67
N ALA A 42 6.37 -53.37 8.73
CA ALA A 42 6.41 -51.91 8.67
C ALA A 42 7.86 -51.40 8.43
N LYS A 43 8.10 -50.68 7.32
CA LYS A 43 9.23 -49.75 7.21
C LYS A 43 8.77 -48.36 7.69
N LYS A 44 9.20 -48.02 8.91
CA LYS A 44 8.99 -46.74 9.58
C LYS A 44 9.72 -45.64 8.81
N LYS A 45 8.99 -44.69 8.19
CA LYS A 45 9.56 -43.45 7.66
C LYS A 45 9.89 -42.53 8.86
N LEU A 46 11.17 -42.17 8.99
CA LEU A 46 11.69 -41.27 10.04
C LEU A 46 11.16 -39.85 9.85
N SER A 47 10.92 -39.14 10.94
CA SER A 47 10.28 -37.81 10.92
C SER A 47 11.28 -36.69 10.61
N ASN A 48 10.80 -35.58 10.04
CA ASN A 48 11.60 -34.40 9.67
C ASN A 48 12.42 -33.78 10.82
N VAL A 49 12.14 -34.13 12.07
CA VAL A 49 12.88 -33.67 13.25
C VAL A 49 14.21 -34.41 13.42
N GLU A 50 14.26 -35.69 13.08
CA GLU A 50 15.47 -36.52 13.20
C GLU A 50 16.49 -36.22 12.09
N LEU A 51 16.02 -35.85 10.89
CA LEU A 51 16.87 -35.40 9.78
C LEU A 51 17.55 -34.06 10.07
N LYS A 52 16.86 -33.11 10.73
CA LYS A 52 17.45 -31.84 11.15
C LYS A 52 18.48 -32.00 12.27
N LYS A 53 18.28 -32.98 13.16
CA LYS A 53 19.24 -33.28 14.24
C LYS A 53 20.54 -33.89 13.68
N ARG A 54 20.43 -34.85 12.76
CA ARG A 54 21.60 -35.45 12.09
C ARG A 54 22.40 -34.45 11.24
N ALA A 55 21.74 -33.56 10.52
CA ALA A 55 22.43 -32.51 9.74
C ALA A 55 23.18 -31.50 10.64
N LYS A 56 22.68 -31.24 11.84
CA LYS A 56 23.33 -30.34 12.81
C LYS A 56 24.54 -31.02 13.49
N GLU A 57 24.42 -32.31 13.78
CA GLU A 57 25.50 -33.13 14.35
C GLU A 57 26.64 -33.36 13.34
N GLU A 58 26.32 -33.57 12.06
CA GLU A 58 27.33 -33.73 10.98
C GLU A 58 28.11 -32.43 10.70
N LYS A 59 27.43 -31.28 10.78
CA LYS A 59 28.07 -29.96 10.62
C LYS A 59 28.95 -29.59 11.83
N ALA A 60 28.61 -30.08 13.02
CA ALA A 60 29.43 -29.95 14.23
C ALA A 60 30.68 -30.84 14.16
N ALA A 61 30.55 -32.08 13.65
CA ALA A 61 31.67 -32.99 13.45
C ALA A 61 32.68 -32.46 12.42
N ARG A 62 32.22 -31.85 11.31
CA ARG A 62 33.10 -31.20 10.32
C ARG A 62 33.85 -29.97 10.83
N ARG A 63 33.33 -29.28 11.87
CA ARG A 63 34.04 -28.16 12.52
C ARG A 63 35.07 -28.65 13.55
N ALA A 64 34.90 -29.84 14.10
CA ALA A 64 35.85 -30.45 15.02
C ALA A 64 37.08 -31.04 14.30
N THR A 65 36.91 -31.56 13.09
CA THR A 65 38.01 -32.14 12.30
C THR A 65 38.90 -31.10 11.60
N ALA A 66 38.44 -29.86 11.46
CA ALA A 66 39.22 -28.75 10.89
C ALA A 66 40.19 -28.07 11.88
N LYS A 67 40.22 -28.50 13.16
CA LYS A 67 41.11 -27.94 14.20
C LYS A 67 42.33 -28.81 14.54
N THR A 68 42.61 -29.88 13.80
CA THR A 68 43.65 -30.86 14.18
C THR A 68 44.79 -31.02 13.19
N THR A 69 44.97 -30.09 12.24
CA THR A 69 46.12 -30.13 11.31
C THR A 69 46.77 -28.77 11.16
N GLN A 70 47.68 -28.44 12.09
CA GLN A 70 48.93 -27.74 11.77
C GLN A 70 49.96 -27.94 12.91
N PRO A 71 51.20 -28.37 12.60
CA PRO A 71 52.28 -28.52 13.58
C PRO A 71 53.07 -27.22 13.84
N THR A 72 53.62 -27.13 15.05
CA THR A 72 54.43 -26.05 15.63
C THR A 72 55.95 -26.23 15.41
N THR A 73 56.73 -25.12 15.44
CA THR A 73 58.05 -24.87 16.11
C THR A 73 58.79 -23.63 15.49
N PRO A 74 59.85 -23.00 16.08
CA PRO A 74 59.74 -21.93 17.11
C PRO A 74 60.73 -20.71 17.00
N GLY A 75 60.31 -19.50 17.43
CA GLY A 75 61.12 -18.36 17.99
C GLY A 75 62.20 -17.65 17.13
N PRO A 76 62.71 -16.43 17.47
CA PRO A 76 62.78 -15.82 18.81
C PRO A 76 62.46 -14.28 18.96
N GLN A 77 61.97 -13.93 20.17
CA GLN A 77 62.29 -12.82 21.10
C GLN A 77 62.36 -11.29 20.78
N GLN A 78 61.92 -10.55 21.82
CA GLN A 78 62.18 -9.15 22.26
C GLN A 78 61.29 -8.03 21.66
N GLY A 79 60.74 -7.08 22.41
CA GLY A 79 60.97 -6.68 23.80
C GLY A 79 59.84 -5.81 24.38
N ALA A 80 59.90 -5.62 25.70
CA ALA A 80 58.93 -4.92 26.55
C ALA A 80 59.11 -3.39 26.55
N ALA A 81 58.04 -2.65 26.84
CA ALA A 81 58.09 -1.44 27.67
C ALA A 81 56.69 -1.08 28.19
N ALA A 82 56.63 -0.74 29.48
CA ALA A 82 55.44 -0.47 30.27
C ALA A 82 55.21 1.03 30.51
N SER A 83 53.94 1.37 30.75
CA SER A 83 53.39 2.31 31.75
C SER A 83 54.03 3.69 32.00
N SER A 84 53.19 4.73 32.04
CA SER A 84 53.15 5.64 33.20
C SER A 84 51.82 6.39 33.32
N VAL A 85 51.28 6.36 34.53
CA VAL A 85 50.15 7.10 35.09
C VAL A 85 50.62 8.48 35.56
N ALA A 86 49.80 9.52 35.46
CA ALA A 86 49.80 10.61 36.45
C ALA A 86 48.49 11.42 36.42
N ALA A 87 47.78 11.38 37.54
CA ALA A 87 46.69 12.27 37.90
C ALA A 87 47.23 13.57 38.55
N LYS A 88 46.49 14.68 38.44
CA LYS A 88 46.36 15.63 39.56
C LYS A 88 45.14 16.55 39.42
N ALA A 89 44.58 16.86 40.57
CA ALA A 89 43.27 17.41 40.81
C ALA A 89 43.31 18.83 41.40
N LYS A 90 42.09 19.39 41.55
CA LYS A 90 41.61 20.45 42.47
C LYS A 90 41.78 21.91 42.03
N ALA A 91 40.65 22.64 41.97
CA ALA A 91 40.21 23.47 43.09
C ALA A 91 38.76 23.96 42.90
N ASN A 92 38.02 23.96 44.00
CA ASN A 92 36.65 24.45 44.16
C ASN A 92 36.72 25.81 44.88
N LYS A 93 35.82 26.76 44.61
CA LYS A 93 35.45 27.82 45.57
C LYS A 93 34.05 28.36 45.30
N HIS A 94 33.44 28.80 46.39
CA HIS A 94 32.02 28.90 46.69
C HIS A 94 31.57 30.39 46.81
N ASP A 95 30.26 30.56 47.01
CA ASP A 95 29.55 31.68 47.66
C ASP A 95 29.07 32.91 46.84
N GLY A 96 27.74 33.01 46.74
CA GLY A 96 26.98 34.00 47.54
C GLY A 96 26.26 35.15 46.79
N PRO A 97 25.11 35.66 47.29
CA PRO A 97 24.01 36.24 46.49
C PRO A 97 23.72 37.74 46.74
N ALA A 98 22.57 38.23 46.22
CA ALA A 98 21.87 39.53 46.48
C ALA A 98 22.26 40.70 45.53
N ALA A 99 21.44 41.69 45.16
CA ALA A 99 20.06 42.08 45.46
C ALA A 99 19.55 43.06 44.36
N ALA A 100 18.25 43.32 44.39
CA ALA A 100 17.48 44.23 43.54
C ALA A 100 17.81 45.72 43.70
N ALA A 101 17.54 46.53 42.67
CA ALA A 101 17.05 47.90 42.81
C ALA A 101 16.38 48.40 41.51
N ALA A 102 15.29 49.14 41.69
CA ALA A 102 14.37 49.68 40.69
C ALA A 102 14.81 51.03 40.09
N ALA A 103 14.27 51.38 38.92
CA ALA A 103 13.61 52.66 38.58
C ALA A 103 13.63 52.97 37.07
N ALA A 104 12.47 53.30 36.50
CA ALA A 104 12.29 54.04 35.25
C ALA A 104 12.02 55.54 35.57
N PRO A 105 11.75 56.46 34.63
CA PRO A 105 11.83 56.43 33.16
C PRO A 105 12.58 57.66 32.56
N GLY A 106 12.92 57.64 31.27
CA GLY A 106 13.48 58.82 30.59
C GLY A 106 13.51 58.71 29.07
N HIS A 107 12.61 59.43 28.41
CA HIS A 107 12.58 59.62 26.97
C HIS A 107 13.78 60.48 26.50
N ALA A 108 14.63 59.93 25.64
CA ALA A 108 15.46 60.73 24.74
C ALA A 108 15.75 59.94 23.45
N ARG A 109 15.23 60.46 22.33
CA ARG A 109 15.49 59.99 20.97
C ARG A 109 16.98 60.07 20.68
N SER A 110 17.62 58.94 20.41
CA SER A 110 18.93 58.88 19.75
C SER A 110 18.87 57.82 18.63
N ALA A 111 19.32 58.24 17.45
CA ALA A 111 19.37 57.41 16.25
C ALA A 111 20.27 56.19 16.45
N PRO A 112 19.89 54.99 15.97
CA PRO A 112 20.75 53.83 16.11
C PRO A 112 21.92 53.94 15.12
N ARG A 113 23.12 54.03 15.70
CA ARG A 113 24.39 53.76 15.00
C ARG A 113 24.32 52.35 14.42
N SER A 114 24.70 52.21 13.17
CA SER A 114 24.87 50.93 12.46
C SER A 114 25.90 50.06 13.18
N GLY A 115 25.44 49.17 14.05
CA GLY A 115 26.22 48.05 14.57
C GLY A 115 26.29 46.92 13.53
N PRO A 116 27.30 46.05 13.59
CA PRO A 116 27.37 44.89 12.70
C PRO A 116 26.12 44.03 12.90
N LEU A 117 25.47 43.66 11.79
CA LEU A 117 24.37 42.71 11.83
C LEU A 117 24.82 41.44 12.58
N PRO A 118 23.99 40.88 13.47
CA PRO A 118 24.26 39.54 14.00
C PRO A 118 24.39 38.59 12.81
N PRO A 119 25.32 37.61 12.86
CA PRO A 119 25.45 36.65 11.79
C PRO A 119 24.08 36.00 11.59
N ALA A 120 23.61 36.05 10.34
CA ALA A 120 22.41 35.33 9.94
C ALA A 120 22.56 33.90 10.44
N VAL A 121 21.64 33.48 11.33
CA VAL A 121 21.54 32.09 11.73
C VAL A 121 21.26 31.34 10.44
N THR A 122 22.29 30.75 9.85
CA THR A 122 22.13 29.73 8.83
C THR A 122 21.14 28.73 9.44
N PRO A 123 19.99 28.45 8.81
CA PRO A 123 19.13 27.39 9.29
C PRO A 123 20.03 26.18 9.46
N LYS A 124 20.13 25.63 10.67
CA LYS A 124 20.65 24.27 10.82
C LYS A 124 19.87 23.46 9.80
N ASP A 125 20.57 22.74 8.93
CA ASP A 125 19.95 21.71 8.09
C ASP A 125 19.25 20.74 9.04
N ALA A 126 17.99 21.02 9.34
CA ALA A 126 17.13 20.22 10.19
C ALA A 126 16.78 19.00 9.35
N ARG A 127 17.74 18.06 9.28
CA ARG A 127 17.47 16.75 8.70
C ARG A 127 16.26 16.20 9.46
N PRO A 128 15.23 15.71 8.77
CA PRO A 128 14.06 15.16 9.43
C PRO A 128 14.52 14.05 10.38
N THR A 129 14.33 14.28 11.67
CA THR A 129 14.67 13.35 12.74
C THR A 129 13.42 12.59 13.11
N VAL A 130 13.54 11.27 13.20
CA VAL A 130 12.50 10.38 13.70
C VAL A 130 12.96 9.89 15.08
N PRO A 131 12.13 10.00 16.13
CA PRO A 131 12.47 9.45 17.43
C PRO A 131 12.80 7.96 17.34
N GLU A 132 13.75 7.47 18.16
CA GLU A 132 14.26 6.10 18.07
C GLU A 132 13.16 5.02 18.19
N CYS A 133 12.13 5.28 19.01
CA CYS A 133 10.98 4.39 19.17
C CYS A 133 10.10 4.24 17.91
N PHE A 134 10.29 5.10 16.90
CA PHE A 134 9.62 5.04 15.60
C PHE A 134 10.60 4.82 14.44
N SER A 135 11.83 4.40 14.73
CA SER A 135 12.87 4.17 13.72
C SER A 135 12.53 3.10 12.68
N HIS A 136 11.54 2.25 12.94
CA HIS A 136 11.01 1.27 11.98
C HIS A 136 10.11 1.91 10.91
N LEU A 137 9.58 3.11 11.17
CA LEU A 137 8.74 3.81 10.22
C LEU A 137 9.57 4.35 9.07
N SER A 138 8.97 4.25 7.90
CA SER A 138 9.63 4.61 6.65
C SER A 138 9.30 6.05 6.24
N MET A 139 10.22 6.68 5.53
CA MET A 139 10.10 8.06 5.07
C MET A 139 10.62 8.16 3.63
N ALA A 140 9.95 8.98 2.81
CA ALA A 140 10.43 9.27 1.47
C ALA A 140 11.79 9.99 1.53
N ARG A 141 12.71 9.61 0.62
CA ARG A 141 14.05 10.18 0.51
C ARG A 141 14.30 10.62 -0.92
N ARG A 142 14.66 11.89 -1.10
CA ARG A 142 15.09 12.42 -2.39
C ARG A 142 16.52 11.98 -2.67
N ILE A 143 16.69 10.99 -3.54
CA ILE A 143 17.99 10.50 -3.98
C ILE A 143 18.44 11.35 -5.17
N ALA A 144 19.58 12.02 -5.07
CA ALA A 144 20.13 12.77 -6.21
C ALA A 144 20.43 11.83 -7.39
N MET A 145 20.18 12.28 -8.63
CA MET A 145 20.45 11.49 -9.84
C MET A 145 21.89 10.98 -9.93
N THR A 146 22.85 11.74 -9.38
CA THR A 146 24.28 11.39 -9.33
C THR A 146 24.58 10.21 -8.41
N HIS A 147 23.71 9.90 -7.46
CA HIS A 147 23.89 8.83 -6.47
C HIS A 147 23.10 7.57 -6.81
N ALA A 148 22.30 7.59 -7.88
CA ALA A 148 21.60 6.40 -8.33
C ALA A 148 22.57 5.42 -8.99
N ASP A 149 22.31 4.12 -8.84
CA ASP A 149 23.11 3.08 -9.47
C ASP A 149 23.01 3.18 -11.00
N LYS A 150 24.10 2.88 -11.70
CA LYS A 150 24.17 2.90 -13.17
C LYS A 150 23.24 1.89 -13.81
N ASP A 151 22.87 0.85 -13.05
CA ASP A 151 21.99 -0.22 -13.49
C ASP A 151 20.49 0.18 -13.46
N VAL A 152 20.15 1.37 -12.93
CA VAL A 152 18.76 1.85 -12.89
C VAL A 152 18.37 2.50 -14.21
N ASN A 153 17.26 2.03 -14.79
CA ASN A 153 16.75 2.55 -16.05
C ASN A 153 16.29 4.02 -15.91
N PRO A 154 16.53 4.91 -16.90
CA PRO A 154 16.13 6.31 -16.83
C PRO A 154 14.64 6.55 -16.54
N ALA A 155 13.75 5.69 -17.03
CA ALA A 155 12.32 5.79 -16.74
C ALA A 155 12.01 5.54 -15.26
N VAL A 156 12.71 4.59 -14.65
CA VAL A 156 12.59 4.26 -13.22
C VAL A 156 13.23 5.37 -12.37
N LEU A 157 14.36 5.94 -12.81
CA LEU A 157 14.99 7.09 -12.17
C LEU A 157 14.02 8.26 -12.05
N ALA A 158 13.40 8.66 -13.17
CA ALA A 158 12.41 9.73 -13.21
C ALA A 158 11.19 9.42 -12.32
N LEU A 159 10.69 8.19 -12.37
CA LEU A 159 9.58 7.75 -11.52
C LEU A 159 9.91 7.90 -10.03
N GLY A 160 11.09 7.44 -9.59
CA GLY A 160 11.53 7.59 -8.20
C GLY A 160 11.61 9.05 -7.73
N GLN A 161 11.99 9.98 -8.62
CA GLN A 161 11.96 11.42 -8.31
C GLN A 161 10.53 11.91 -8.13
N HIS A 162 9.62 11.57 -9.05
CA HIS A 162 8.21 11.96 -8.92
C HIS A 162 7.56 11.40 -7.66
N MET A 163 7.90 10.16 -7.27
CA MET A 163 7.43 9.55 -6.02
C MET A 163 7.98 10.24 -4.78
N SER A 164 9.29 10.48 -4.70
CA SER A 164 9.95 11.10 -3.55
C SER A 164 9.62 12.59 -3.37
N ALA A 165 9.23 13.26 -4.46
CA ALA A 165 8.74 14.64 -4.44
C ALA A 165 7.23 14.75 -4.21
N PHE A 166 6.53 13.63 -3.98
CA PHE A 166 5.07 13.58 -3.81
C PHE A 166 4.26 14.14 -5.01
N ALA A 167 4.90 14.27 -6.18
CA ALA A 167 4.24 14.68 -7.42
C ALA A 167 3.21 13.63 -7.89
N ILE A 168 3.50 12.35 -7.62
CA ILE A 168 2.53 11.25 -7.73
C ILE A 168 2.30 10.64 -6.35
N SER A 169 1.20 11.02 -5.72
CA SER A 169 0.89 10.59 -4.36
C SER A 169 -0.07 9.41 -4.29
N ASP A 170 -1.01 9.35 -5.23
CA ASP A 170 -2.05 8.32 -5.36
C ASP A 170 -1.46 6.92 -5.63
N SER A 171 -1.98 5.89 -4.94
CA SER A 171 -1.45 4.53 -5.01
C SER A 171 -1.61 3.89 -6.39
N ILE A 172 -2.75 4.08 -7.05
CA ILE A 172 -3.03 3.52 -8.37
C ILE A 172 -2.21 4.21 -9.46
N THR A 173 -2.10 5.54 -9.41
CA THR A 173 -1.25 6.31 -10.31
C THR A 173 0.22 5.88 -10.19
N ARG A 174 0.69 5.65 -8.96
CA ARG A 174 2.05 5.11 -8.71
C ARG A 174 2.22 3.71 -9.26
N LEU A 175 1.22 2.84 -9.09
CA LEU A 175 1.19 1.49 -9.66
C LEU A 175 1.29 1.53 -11.20
N GLU A 176 0.42 2.29 -11.85
CA GLU A 176 0.38 2.40 -13.32
C GLU A 176 1.71 2.94 -13.87
N ALA A 177 2.24 4.01 -13.27
CA ALA A 177 3.52 4.57 -13.66
C ALA A 177 4.69 3.58 -13.46
N THR A 178 4.63 2.75 -12.41
CA THR A 178 5.60 1.67 -12.18
C THR A 178 5.53 0.63 -13.28
N LEU A 179 4.33 0.16 -13.63
CA LEU A 179 4.14 -0.81 -14.71
C LEU A 179 4.64 -0.27 -16.06
N LEU A 180 4.33 0.99 -16.38
CA LEU A 180 4.81 1.65 -17.60
C LEU A 180 6.34 1.83 -17.62
N ALA A 181 6.96 2.12 -16.47
CA ALA A 181 8.41 2.16 -16.35
C ALA A 181 9.02 0.76 -16.54
N LEU A 182 8.40 -0.29 -15.99
CA LEU A 182 8.85 -1.67 -16.16
C LEU A 182 8.74 -2.14 -17.62
N LYS A 183 7.75 -1.70 -18.41
CA LYS A 183 7.72 -1.93 -19.87
C LYS A 183 8.98 -1.41 -20.53
N LYS A 184 9.37 -0.16 -20.24
CA LYS A 184 10.60 0.44 -20.78
C LYS A 184 11.86 -0.32 -20.36
N VAL A 185 11.89 -0.84 -19.13
CA VAL A 185 12.98 -1.71 -18.65
C VAL A 185 13.06 -3.00 -19.49
N VAL A 186 11.92 -3.68 -19.68
CA VAL A 186 11.83 -4.91 -20.51
C VAL A 186 12.28 -4.65 -21.94
N ASP A 187 11.80 -3.57 -22.56
CA ASP A 187 12.14 -3.22 -23.94
C ASP A 187 13.65 -2.99 -24.11
N SER A 188 14.26 -2.27 -23.15
CA SER A 188 15.69 -1.93 -23.16
C SER A 188 16.64 -3.08 -22.82
N TYR A 189 16.14 -4.19 -22.26
CA TYR A 189 16.97 -5.29 -21.77
C TYR A 189 17.50 -6.17 -22.89
N THR A 190 18.72 -6.68 -22.77
CA THR A 190 19.25 -7.71 -23.68
C THR A 190 19.88 -8.81 -22.84
N THR A 191 19.56 -10.07 -23.15
CA THR A 191 20.10 -11.20 -22.40
C THR A 191 21.60 -11.36 -22.68
N PRO A 192 22.45 -11.39 -21.63
CA PRO A 192 23.86 -11.65 -21.81
C PRO A 192 24.11 -13.10 -22.25
N HIS A 193 25.19 -13.30 -23.01
CA HIS A 193 25.56 -14.62 -23.53
C HIS A 193 25.70 -15.66 -22.39
N GLY A 194 25.07 -16.82 -22.56
CA GLY A 194 25.13 -17.94 -21.60
C GLY A 194 24.16 -17.85 -20.42
N ALA A 195 23.32 -16.81 -20.36
CA ALA A 195 22.21 -16.73 -19.40
C ALA A 195 20.85 -16.93 -20.09
N THR A 196 19.84 -17.32 -19.31
CA THR A 196 18.45 -17.31 -19.77
C THR A 196 17.78 -16.00 -19.37
N PHE A 197 16.84 -15.52 -20.20
CA PHE A 197 16.08 -14.28 -19.98
C PHE A 197 15.51 -14.23 -18.56
N SER A 198 14.70 -15.23 -18.18
CA SER A 198 13.93 -15.24 -16.92
C SER A 198 14.84 -15.16 -15.67
N ARG A 199 15.93 -15.93 -15.67
CA ARG A 199 16.87 -16.01 -14.54
C ARG A 199 17.64 -14.72 -14.35
N HIS A 200 18.21 -14.19 -15.44
CA HIS A 200 19.07 -13.01 -15.35
C HIS A 200 18.26 -11.73 -15.15
N PHE A 201 17.15 -11.56 -15.87
CA PHE A 201 16.33 -10.36 -15.81
C PHE A 201 15.83 -10.09 -14.38
N THR A 202 15.33 -11.11 -13.68
CA THR A 202 14.76 -10.92 -12.35
C THR A 202 15.80 -10.44 -11.33
N SER A 203 16.97 -11.08 -11.25
CA SER A 203 17.97 -10.78 -10.22
C SER A 203 18.81 -9.56 -10.54
N HIS A 204 19.22 -9.38 -11.80
CA HIS A 204 20.20 -8.36 -12.19
C HIS A 204 19.59 -7.10 -12.79
N VAL A 205 18.35 -7.17 -13.29
CA VAL A 205 17.72 -6.02 -13.94
C VAL A 205 16.56 -5.51 -13.12
N LEU A 206 15.57 -6.35 -12.82
CA LEU A 206 14.34 -5.96 -12.13
C LEU A 206 14.59 -5.57 -10.67
N ASN A 207 15.27 -6.39 -9.88
CA ASN A 207 15.47 -6.11 -8.45
C ASN A 207 16.13 -4.76 -8.18
N PRO A 208 17.22 -4.36 -8.86
CA PRO A 208 17.80 -3.01 -8.71
C PRO A 208 16.80 -1.87 -8.96
N GLN A 209 15.88 -2.03 -9.93
CA GLN A 209 14.83 -1.03 -10.17
C GLN A 209 13.90 -0.89 -8.96
N ILE A 210 13.46 -2.03 -8.41
CA ILE A 210 12.53 -2.07 -7.28
C ILE A 210 13.20 -1.54 -6.01
N ASP A 211 14.46 -1.88 -5.78
CA ASP A 211 15.24 -1.41 -4.64
C ASP A 211 15.42 0.11 -4.70
N TYR A 212 15.72 0.67 -5.87
CA TYR A 212 15.79 2.12 -6.07
C TYR A 212 14.45 2.82 -5.79
N LEU A 213 13.33 2.31 -6.34
CA LEU A 213 12.01 2.88 -6.08
C LEU A 213 11.66 2.84 -4.59
N THR A 214 11.92 1.70 -3.93
CA THR A 214 11.71 1.51 -2.48
C THR A 214 12.56 2.48 -1.65
N ALA A 215 13.81 2.72 -2.07
CA ALA A 215 14.70 3.65 -1.40
C ALA A 215 14.26 5.12 -1.55
N CYS A 216 13.64 5.48 -2.69
CA CYS A 216 13.07 6.80 -2.94
C CYS A 216 11.81 7.05 -2.12
N ARG A 217 10.88 6.09 -2.13
CA ARG A 217 9.65 6.14 -1.34
C ARG A 217 9.12 4.71 -1.16
N PRO A 218 8.71 4.32 0.06
CA PRO A 218 8.13 3.01 0.33
C PRO A 218 7.02 2.65 -0.66
N MET A 219 7.07 1.46 -1.26
CA MET A 219 6.05 1.02 -2.22
C MET A 219 4.68 0.92 -1.54
N CYS A 220 3.63 1.40 -2.21
CA CYS A 220 2.27 1.09 -1.78
C CYS A 220 1.97 -0.42 -1.98
N PHE A 221 0.91 -0.90 -1.33
CA PHE A 221 0.57 -2.33 -1.37
C PHE A 221 0.28 -2.82 -2.79
N SER A 222 -0.43 -2.04 -3.61
CA SER A 222 -0.66 -2.31 -5.03
C SER A 222 0.63 -2.50 -5.83
N MET A 223 1.61 -1.60 -5.66
CA MET A 223 2.92 -1.74 -6.32
C MET A 223 3.61 -3.05 -5.91
N GLY A 224 3.62 -3.37 -4.61
CA GLY A 224 4.21 -4.63 -4.12
C GLY A 224 3.52 -5.87 -4.70
N ASN A 225 2.19 -5.87 -4.75
CA ASN A 225 1.39 -6.94 -5.33
C ASN A 225 1.65 -7.09 -6.84
N ALA A 226 1.72 -5.98 -7.57
CA ALA A 226 2.02 -5.98 -8.99
C ALA A 226 3.45 -6.45 -9.29
N VAL A 227 4.44 -6.11 -8.46
CA VAL A 227 5.81 -6.63 -8.57
C VAL A 227 5.84 -8.14 -8.33
N ARG A 228 5.10 -8.67 -7.33
CA ARG A 228 4.96 -10.12 -7.11
C ARG A 228 4.33 -10.81 -8.32
N TRP A 229 3.25 -10.25 -8.85
CA TRP A 229 2.60 -10.75 -10.07
C TRP A 229 3.54 -10.72 -11.28
N PHE A 230 4.28 -9.63 -11.47
CA PHE A 230 5.17 -9.48 -12.62
C PHE A 230 6.35 -10.46 -12.57
N LYS A 231 6.94 -10.67 -11.38
CA LYS A 231 7.94 -11.72 -11.15
C LYS A 231 7.40 -13.12 -11.48
N LEU A 232 6.15 -13.39 -11.14
CA LEU A 232 5.49 -14.65 -11.51
C LEU A 232 5.33 -14.77 -13.04
N GLN A 233 4.94 -13.71 -13.75
CA GLN A 233 4.86 -13.75 -15.22
C GLN A 233 6.22 -14.03 -15.86
N ILE A 234 7.30 -13.41 -15.36
CA ILE A 234 8.66 -13.68 -15.84
C ILE A 234 9.06 -15.14 -15.62
N SER A 235 8.66 -15.75 -14.50
CA SER A 235 8.96 -17.16 -14.21
C SER A 235 8.21 -18.15 -15.10
N LYS A 236 7.09 -17.73 -15.71
CA LYS A 236 6.28 -18.54 -16.62
C LYS A 236 6.76 -18.50 -18.07
N ILE A 237 7.75 -17.66 -18.40
CA ILE A 237 8.31 -17.57 -19.74
C ILE A 237 9.08 -18.85 -20.06
N ASP A 238 8.77 -19.44 -21.22
CA ASP A 238 9.48 -20.60 -21.74
C ASP A 238 10.95 -20.25 -22.05
N ILE A 239 11.85 -21.16 -21.70
CA ILE A 239 13.29 -21.01 -21.92
C ILE A 239 13.62 -21.02 -23.41
N ASP A 240 12.83 -21.73 -24.21
CA ASP A 240 13.03 -21.86 -25.65
C ASP A 240 12.45 -20.68 -26.45
N LEU A 241 11.71 -19.78 -25.79
CA LEU A 241 11.11 -18.62 -26.44
C LEU A 241 12.18 -17.55 -26.75
N PRO A 242 12.22 -17.01 -27.98
CA PRO A 242 13.12 -15.90 -28.31
C PRO A 242 12.87 -14.67 -27.44
N ASP A 243 13.94 -13.98 -27.04
CA ASP A 243 13.90 -12.76 -26.23
C ASP A 243 12.93 -11.70 -26.78
N SER A 244 12.85 -11.54 -28.11
CA SER A 244 11.96 -10.57 -28.74
C SER A 244 10.48 -10.86 -28.45
N ASP A 245 10.11 -12.14 -28.43
CA ASP A 245 8.73 -12.55 -28.22
C ASP A 245 8.42 -12.63 -26.72
N ALA A 246 9.39 -13.02 -25.89
CA ALA A 246 9.30 -12.90 -24.44
C ALA A 246 9.03 -11.45 -23.99
N LYS A 247 9.74 -10.47 -24.56
CA LYS A 247 9.50 -9.05 -24.29
C LYS A 247 8.09 -8.61 -24.69
N LYS A 248 7.65 -8.95 -25.91
CA LYS A 248 6.29 -8.62 -26.39
C LYS A 248 5.23 -9.21 -25.46
N LEU A 249 5.39 -10.48 -25.07
CA LEU A 249 4.47 -11.17 -24.17
C LEU A 249 4.38 -10.47 -22.81
N LEU A 250 5.52 -10.08 -22.22
CA LEU A 250 5.54 -9.34 -20.96
C LEU A 250 4.91 -7.95 -21.08
N CYS A 251 5.24 -7.19 -22.12
CA CYS A 251 4.65 -5.87 -22.36
C CYS A 251 3.13 -5.96 -22.55
N GLN A 252 2.67 -6.97 -23.29
CA GLN A 252 1.24 -7.22 -23.50
C GLN A 252 0.54 -7.69 -22.21
N SER A 253 1.22 -8.49 -21.38
CA SER A 253 0.72 -8.88 -20.06
C SER A 253 0.54 -7.66 -19.15
N ILE A 254 1.48 -6.71 -19.17
CA ILE A 254 1.36 -5.44 -18.43
C ILE A 254 0.17 -4.62 -18.95
N ASP A 255 -0.01 -4.51 -20.27
CA ASP A 255 -1.13 -3.76 -20.86
C ASP A 255 -2.49 -4.36 -20.48
N ASN A 256 -2.59 -5.68 -20.47
CA ASN A 256 -3.80 -6.37 -20.01
C ASN A 256 -4.03 -6.14 -18.51
N PHE A 257 -2.97 -6.19 -17.70
CA PHE A 257 -3.08 -5.91 -16.27
C PHE A 257 -3.61 -4.49 -15.99
N ILE A 258 -3.07 -3.47 -16.66
CA ILE A 258 -3.55 -2.08 -16.52
C ILE A 258 -5.02 -1.98 -16.95
N ARG A 259 -5.39 -2.61 -18.07
CA ARG A 259 -6.77 -2.56 -18.56
C ARG A 259 -7.76 -3.23 -17.59
N GLU A 260 -7.44 -4.42 -17.12
CA GLU A 260 -8.37 -5.26 -16.36
C GLU A 260 -8.37 -4.94 -14.86
N ARG A 261 -7.18 -4.81 -14.25
CA ARG A 261 -7.03 -4.67 -12.80
C ARG A 261 -7.01 -3.23 -12.31
N ILE A 262 -6.89 -2.27 -13.24
CA ILE A 262 -6.93 -0.83 -12.92
C ILE A 262 -8.15 -0.20 -13.59
N ALA A 263 -8.15 -0.06 -14.92
CA ALA A 263 -9.17 0.75 -15.62
C ALA A 263 -10.59 0.17 -15.51
N LEU A 264 -10.76 -1.13 -15.75
CA LEU A 264 -12.07 -1.78 -15.64
C LEU A 264 -12.54 -1.88 -14.19
N ALA A 265 -11.63 -2.16 -13.27
CA ALA A 265 -11.95 -2.22 -11.84
C ALA A 265 -12.48 -0.89 -11.32
N ASP A 266 -11.77 0.20 -11.64
CA ASP A 266 -12.17 1.56 -11.33
C ASP A 266 -13.56 1.89 -11.91
N PHE A 267 -13.83 1.54 -13.18
CA PHE A 267 -15.14 1.78 -13.80
C PHE A 267 -16.28 1.09 -13.02
N VAL A 268 -16.12 -0.20 -12.71
CA VAL A 268 -17.14 -0.97 -11.98
C VAL A 268 -17.39 -0.41 -10.58
N ILE A 269 -16.33 -0.04 -9.87
CA ILE A 269 -16.43 0.55 -8.53
C ILE A 269 -17.15 1.89 -8.59
N VAL A 270 -16.82 2.74 -9.57
CA VAL A 270 -17.43 4.05 -9.77
C VAL A 270 -18.92 3.95 -10.06
N GLU A 271 -19.34 3.07 -10.97
CA GLU A 271 -20.78 2.84 -11.24
C GLU A 271 -21.51 2.35 -9.98
N THR A 272 -20.94 1.33 -9.31
CA THR A 272 -21.55 0.75 -8.11
C THR A 272 -21.69 1.78 -6.98
N ALA A 273 -20.64 2.58 -6.75
CA ALA A 273 -20.65 3.63 -5.73
C ALA A 273 -21.60 4.77 -6.08
N ALA A 274 -21.71 5.15 -7.36
CA ALA A 274 -22.66 6.16 -7.82
C ALA A 274 -24.11 5.70 -7.62
N ASP A 275 -24.38 4.41 -7.79
CA ASP A 275 -25.70 3.82 -7.55
C ASP A 275 -26.10 3.85 -6.07
N MET A 276 -25.13 3.83 -5.14
CA MET A 276 -25.37 3.86 -3.70
C MET A 276 -25.74 5.24 -3.13
N VAL A 277 -25.54 6.32 -3.90
CA VAL A 277 -25.95 7.67 -3.52
C VAL A 277 -27.40 7.87 -3.91
N ASP A 278 -28.28 8.27 -3.01
CA ASP A 278 -29.70 8.51 -3.31
C ASP A 278 -30.03 10.00 -3.47
N ASP A 279 -31.19 10.29 -4.06
CA ASP A 279 -31.70 11.67 -4.15
C ASP A 279 -31.98 12.26 -2.77
N GLY A 280 -31.57 13.51 -2.57
CA GLY A 280 -31.69 14.23 -1.30
C GLY A 280 -30.59 13.89 -0.27
N GLU A 281 -29.66 12.98 -0.57
CA GLU A 281 -28.61 12.60 0.37
C GLU A 281 -27.57 13.69 0.62
N VAL A 282 -26.91 13.53 1.76
CA VAL A 282 -25.76 14.34 2.16
C VAL A 282 -24.57 13.42 2.33
N VAL A 283 -23.68 13.43 1.33
CA VAL A 283 -22.50 12.57 1.31
C VAL A 283 -21.34 13.27 1.99
N LEU A 284 -20.81 12.69 3.07
CA LEU A 284 -19.56 13.14 3.67
C LEU A 284 -18.38 12.38 3.08
N THR A 285 -17.32 13.11 2.72
CA THR A 285 -16.06 12.53 2.26
C THR A 285 -14.86 13.24 2.89
N TYR A 286 -13.69 12.61 2.78
CA TYR A 286 -12.45 13.08 3.36
C TYR A 286 -11.37 13.32 2.30
N ALA A 287 -10.72 14.49 2.39
CA ALA A 287 -9.65 14.91 1.53
C ALA A 287 -10.03 14.76 0.03
N ARG A 288 -9.17 14.11 -0.76
CA ARG A 288 -9.44 13.79 -2.16
C ARG A 288 -8.99 12.37 -2.45
N HIS A 289 -9.87 11.59 -3.05
CA HIS A 289 -9.61 10.25 -3.57
C HIS A 289 -10.26 10.09 -4.95
N HIS A 290 -9.57 9.49 -5.92
CA HIS A 290 -10.01 9.43 -7.32
C HIS A 290 -11.32 8.66 -7.49
N LEU A 291 -11.47 7.49 -6.86
CA LEU A 291 -12.71 6.71 -6.92
C LEU A 291 -13.92 7.50 -6.40
N VAL A 292 -13.75 8.21 -5.28
CA VAL A 292 -14.83 8.99 -4.66
C VAL A 292 -15.21 10.18 -5.54
N GLU A 293 -14.21 10.92 -6.05
CA GLU A 293 -14.43 12.02 -6.99
C GLU A 293 -15.24 11.55 -8.21
N ARG A 294 -14.82 10.45 -8.83
CA ARG A 294 -15.47 9.90 -10.01
C ARG A 294 -16.87 9.35 -9.71
N ALA A 295 -17.07 8.69 -8.58
CA ALA A 295 -18.38 8.20 -8.15
C ALA A 295 -19.39 9.35 -7.96
N LEU A 296 -18.98 10.44 -7.31
CA LEU A 296 -19.85 11.61 -7.11
C LEU A 296 -20.18 12.30 -8.43
N LEU A 297 -19.19 12.49 -9.32
CA LEU A 297 -19.42 13.04 -10.64
C LEU A 297 -20.35 12.15 -11.47
N ARG A 298 -20.16 10.83 -11.40
CA ARG A 298 -21.00 9.86 -12.09
C ARG A 298 -22.44 9.90 -11.58
N ALA A 299 -22.65 9.89 -10.27
CA ALA A 299 -23.97 10.02 -9.65
C ALA A 299 -24.69 11.29 -10.13
N ARG A 300 -23.97 12.42 -10.20
CA ARG A 300 -24.53 13.68 -10.72
C ARG A 300 -24.88 13.59 -12.20
N SER A 301 -24.02 13.00 -13.01
CA SER A 301 -24.27 12.79 -14.45
C SER A 301 -25.47 11.86 -14.71
N ALA A 302 -25.77 10.96 -13.78
CA ALA A 302 -26.94 10.08 -13.81
C ALA A 302 -28.25 10.80 -13.39
N GLY A 303 -28.19 12.10 -13.12
CA GLY A 303 -29.36 12.92 -12.79
C GLY A 303 -29.64 13.05 -11.30
N LYS A 304 -28.83 12.44 -10.42
CA LYS A 304 -29.06 12.48 -8.97
C LYS A 304 -28.80 13.87 -8.39
N THR A 305 -29.56 14.17 -7.34
CA THR A 305 -29.55 15.44 -6.61
C THR A 305 -29.12 15.19 -5.17
N PHE A 306 -27.92 15.63 -4.81
CA PHE A 306 -27.36 15.46 -3.47
C PHE A 306 -26.39 16.61 -3.20
N ARG A 307 -25.92 16.71 -1.96
CA ARG A 307 -24.85 17.65 -1.59
C ARG A 307 -23.71 16.91 -0.89
N VAL A 308 -22.53 17.52 -0.92
CA VAL A 308 -21.31 16.93 -0.36
C VAL A 308 -20.82 17.76 0.83
N VAL A 309 -20.43 17.09 1.90
CA VAL A 309 -19.66 17.67 3.00
C VAL A 309 -18.23 17.14 2.87
N LEU A 310 -17.30 18.00 2.49
CA LEU A 310 -15.90 17.63 2.34
C LEU A 310 -15.13 18.09 3.56
N VAL A 311 -14.56 17.15 4.31
CA VAL A 311 -13.62 17.43 5.38
C VAL A 311 -12.20 17.24 4.85
N ASP A 312 -11.30 18.19 5.06
CA ASP A 312 -9.95 18.15 4.48
C ASP A 312 -8.86 17.92 5.53
N ASP A 313 -7.67 17.58 5.04
CA ASP A 313 -6.45 17.54 5.84
C ASP A 313 -5.86 18.95 5.95
N ILE A 314 -5.57 19.40 7.18
CA ILE A 314 -5.08 20.74 7.48
C ILE A 314 -3.76 21.09 6.78
N TYR A 315 -2.95 20.08 6.44
CA TYR A 315 -1.60 20.23 5.90
C TYR A 315 -1.55 20.14 4.38
N GLU A 316 -2.20 19.16 3.78
CA GLU A 316 -2.15 18.92 2.33
C GLU A 316 -3.24 19.65 1.54
N ARG A 317 -4.40 19.91 2.17
CA ARG A 317 -5.56 20.60 1.57
C ARG A 317 -5.92 20.17 0.14
N VAL A 318 -5.78 18.87 -0.15
CA VAL A 318 -6.08 18.27 -1.47
C VAL A 318 -7.58 18.31 -1.78
N GLY A 319 -8.43 18.44 -0.77
CA GLY A 319 -9.88 18.59 -0.90
C GLY A 319 -10.32 19.89 -1.57
N ILE A 320 -9.46 20.92 -1.63
CA ILE A 320 -9.75 22.15 -2.40
C ILE A 320 -9.95 21.83 -3.88
N GLN A 321 -9.12 20.95 -4.45
CA GLN A 321 -9.24 20.56 -5.85
C GLN A 321 -10.54 19.79 -6.08
N LEU A 322 -10.88 18.85 -5.21
CA LEU A 322 -12.14 18.09 -5.29
C LEU A 322 -13.34 19.02 -5.20
N THR A 323 -13.33 19.98 -4.28
CA THR A 323 -14.39 20.99 -4.13
C THR A 323 -14.61 21.77 -5.43
N LYS A 324 -13.54 22.20 -6.10
CA LYS A 324 -13.63 22.89 -7.40
C LYS A 324 -14.23 22.00 -8.48
N THR A 325 -13.79 20.75 -8.57
CA THR A 325 -14.32 19.81 -9.57
C THR A 325 -15.82 19.56 -9.35
N LEU A 326 -16.25 19.30 -8.12
CA LEU A 326 -17.64 19.04 -7.79
C LEU A 326 -18.53 20.28 -7.99
N ALA A 327 -18.05 21.46 -7.59
CA ALA A 327 -18.76 22.72 -7.81
C ALA A 327 -18.93 23.03 -9.31
N ALA A 328 -17.92 22.75 -10.13
CA ALA A 328 -18.01 22.90 -11.58
C ALA A 328 -19.04 21.94 -12.22
N ALA A 329 -19.25 20.76 -11.61
CA ALA A 329 -20.31 19.83 -11.99
C ALA A 329 -21.70 20.18 -11.41
N GLY A 330 -21.82 21.32 -10.71
CA GLY A 330 -23.07 21.79 -10.12
C GLY A 330 -23.53 20.97 -8.91
N ILE A 331 -22.60 20.37 -8.18
CA ILE A 331 -22.85 19.68 -6.90
C ILE A 331 -22.58 20.68 -5.77
N PRO A 332 -23.55 20.96 -4.88
CA PRO A 332 -23.32 21.82 -3.71
C PRO A 332 -22.31 21.17 -2.74
N VAL A 333 -21.26 21.90 -2.38
CA VAL A 333 -20.22 21.41 -1.46
C VAL A 333 -20.10 22.33 -0.24
N VAL A 334 -20.13 21.73 0.95
CA VAL A 334 -19.72 22.37 2.20
C VAL A 334 -18.29 21.93 2.49
N TYR A 335 -17.35 22.87 2.54
CA TYR A 335 -15.93 22.59 2.77
C TYR A 335 -15.56 22.88 4.23
N ALA A 336 -15.04 21.87 4.93
CA ALA A 336 -14.48 21.97 6.26
C ALA A 336 -12.97 21.74 6.21
N THR A 337 -12.21 22.68 6.81
CA THR A 337 -10.75 22.72 6.71
C THR A 337 -10.03 21.66 7.54
N ASP A 338 -10.67 21.16 8.60
CA ASP A 338 -10.09 20.22 9.55
C ASP A 338 -11.18 19.33 10.19
N LEU A 339 -10.74 18.40 11.04
CA LEU A 339 -11.59 17.48 11.79
C LEU A 339 -12.27 18.13 13.03
N GLY A 340 -12.01 19.40 13.36
CA GLY A 340 -12.49 20.04 14.58
C GLY A 340 -14.01 20.12 14.68
N ALA A 341 -14.69 20.32 13.54
CA ALA A 341 -16.14 20.34 13.44
C ALA A 341 -16.76 18.99 12.98
N LEU A 342 -16.00 17.89 13.03
CA LEU A 342 -16.39 16.58 12.46
C LEU A 342 -17.78 16.12 12.90
N ARG A 343 -18.08 16.16 14.20
CA ARG A 343 -19.40 15.73 14.71
C ARG A 343 -20.55 16.60 14.20
N ALA A 344 -20.35 17.91 14.05
CA ALA A 344 -21.37 18.81 13.52
C ALA A 344 -21.61 18.56 12.02
N ASN A 345 -20.55 18.26 11.28
CA ASN A 345 -20.60 17.88 9.87
C ASN A 345 -21.31 16.54 9.67
N LEU A 346 -20.98 15.53 10.48
CA LEU A 346 -21.60 14.20 10.42
C LEU A 346 -23.09 14.21 10.76
N ARG A 347 -23.55 15.05 11.72
CA ARG A 347 -25.00 15.18 12.02
C ARG A 347 -25.86 15.55 10.81
N GLN A 348 -25.26 16.15 9.80
CA GLN A 348 -25.97 16.54 8.59
C GLN A 348 -25.84 15.50 7.47
N ALA A 349 -24.91 14.55 7.60
CA ALA A 349 -24.62 13.53 6.61
C ALA A 349 -25.59 12.35 6.73
N THR A 350 -25.86 11.68 5.61
CA THR A 350 -26.60 10.42 5.55
C THR A 350 -25.70 9.25 5.16
N LEU A 351 -24.61 9.55 4.44
CA LEU A 351 -23.69 8.59 3.88
C LEU A 351 -22.25 9.09 4.06
N VAL A 352 -21.34 8.21 4.48
CA VAL A 352 -19.89 8.47 4.44
C VAL A 352 -19.28 7.65 3.30
N LEU A 353 -18.64 8.33 2.36
CA LEU A 353 -17.97 7.71 1.22
C LEU A 353 -16.47 8.03 1.29
N THR A 354 -15.66 6.99 1.45
CA THR A 354 -14.20 7.11 1.57
C THR A 354 -13.49 6.16 0.63
N GLY A 355 -12.29 6.53 0.19
CA GLY A 355 -11.39 5.63 -0.52
C GLY A 355 -10.43 4.92 0.44
N ALA A 356 -10.06 3.69 0.09
CA ALA A 356 -9.08 2.90 0.81
C ALA A 356 -7.81 2.73 -0.04
N GLU A 357 -6.66 2.94 0.59
CA GLU A 357 -5.34 2.73 -0.02
C GLU A 357 -4.94 1.24 0.02
N ALA A 358 -5.44 0.49 1.01
CA ALA A 358 -5.36 -0.96 1.07
C ALA A 358 -6.40 -1.57 2.02
N MET A 359 -6.67 -2.86 1.84
CA MET A 359 -7.43 -3.68 2.80
C MET A 359 -6.57 -4.82 3.31
N PHE A 360 -6.43 -4.90 4.63
CA PHE A 360 -5.74 -6.00 5.31
C PHE A 360 -6.62 -7.25 5.40
N SER A 361 -6.00 -8.42 5.59
CA SER A 361 -6.71 -9.70 5.66
C SER A 361 -7.62 -9.84 6.90
N ASN A 362 -7.41 -9.06 7.95
CA ASN A 362 -8.37 -8.95 9.06
C ASN A 362 -9.56 -8.02 8.77
N GLY A 363 -9.65 -7.47 7.57
CA GLY A 363 -10.68 -6.51 7.16
C GLY A 363 -10.41 -5.07 7.61
N ALA A 364 -9.26 -4.78 8.21
CA ALA A 364 -8.90 -3.41 8.51
C ALA A 364 -8.59 -2.65 7.21
N MET A 365 -9.11 -1.43 7.10
CA MET A 365 -8.85 -0.51 6.00
C MET A 365 -7.66 0.36 6.32
N TYR A 366 -6.70 0.41 5.40
CA TYR A 366 -5.60 1.36 5.39
C TYR A 366 -5.98 2.53 4.50
N ALA A 367 -5.98 3.75 5.04
CA ALA A 367 -6.37 4.95 4.31
C ALA A 367 -5.58 6.16 4.81
N ARG A 368 -5.82 7.33 4.22
CA ARG A 368 -5.19 8.58 4.65
C ARG A 368 -5.47 8.86 6.14
N ALA A 369 -4.49 9.37 6.87
CA ALA A 369 -4.61 9.69 8.29
C ALA A 369 -5.80 10.65 8.52
N GLY A 370 -6.69 10.30 9.45
CA GLY A 370 -7.95 11.00 9.72
C GLY A 370 -9.19 10.23 9.23
N THR A 371 -9.01 9.24 8.36
CA THR A 371 -10.12 8.39 7.88
C THR A 371 -10.70 7.55 9.02
N CYS A 372 -9.85 7.04 9.92
CA CYS A 372 -10.29 6.27 11.07
C CYS A 372 -11.18 7.09 12.02
N ASP A 373 -10.81 8.35 12.27
CA ASP A 373 -11.59 9.26 13.12
C ASP A 373 -12.98 9.52 12.53
N ILE A 374 -13.06 9.70 11.21
CA ILE A 374 -14.32 9.89 10.49
C ILE A 374 -15.18 8.62 10.58
N ALA A 375 -14.61 7.46 10.27
CA ALA A 375 -15.34 6.18 10.30
C ALA A 375 -15.85 5.85 11.70
N MET A 376 -15.05 6.08 12.73
CA MET A 376 -15.43 5.90 14.14
C MET A 376 -16.58 6.83 14.52
N ALA A 377 -16.45 8.13 14.27
CA ALA A 377 -17.47 9.10 14.63
C ALA A 377 -18.78 8.91 13.82
N ALA A 378 -18.68 8.45 12.58
CA ALA A 378 -19.82 8.11 11.75
C ALA A 378 -20.58 6.88 12.29
N THR A 379 -19.84 5.83 12.67
CA THR A 379 -20.43 4.62 13.25
C THR A 379 -21.13 4.91 14.58
N ASP A 380 -20.55 5.78 15.42
CA ASP A 380 -21.18 6.25 16.68
C ASP A 380 -22.50 6.99 16.46
N MET A 381 -22.77 7.46 15.23
CA MET A 381 -24.00 8.15 14.83
C MET A 381 -24.88 7.30 13.91
N ASP A 382 -24.63 5.99 13.85
CA ASP A 382 -25.36 5.03 13.00
C ASP A 382 -25.33 5.37 11.50
N LEU A 383 -24.29 6.09 11.05
CA LEU A 383 -24.10 6.42 9.64
C LEU A 383 -23.41 5.28 8.89
N ARG A 384 -23.85 5.05 7.65
CA ARG A 384 -23.25 4.05 6.76
C ARG A 384 -21.89 4.55 6.25
N VAL A 385 -20.84 3.77 6.50
CA VAL A 385 -19.48 4.02 6.00
C VAL A 385 -19.18 3.07 4.83
N VAL A 386 -19.04 3.65 3.64
CA VAL A 386 -18.75 2.95 2.38
C VAL A 386 -17.29 3.20 2.00
N ALA A 387 -16.51 2.12 1.96
CA ALA A 387 -15.12 2.15 1.53
C ALA A 387 -15.00 1.70 0.07
N LEU A 388 -14.37 2.51 -0.78
CA LEU A 388 -14.08 2.19 -2.18
C LEU A 388 -12.64 1.69 -2.30
N CYS A 389 -12.43 0.50 -2.85
CA CYS A 389 -11.10 -0.10 -2.94
C CYS A 389 -10.99 -1.05 -4.14
N GLU A 390 -9.96 -0.89 -4.97
CA GLU A 390 -9.62 -1.87 -5.99
C GLU A 390 -9.04 -3.15 -5.37
N SER A 391 -9.38 -4.32 -5.91
CA SER A 391 -8.90 -5.59 -5.35
C SER A 391 -7.37 -5.75 -5.36
N ILE A 392 -6.67 -5.03 -6.26
CA ILE A 392 -5.21 -5.03 -6.31
C ILE A 392 -4.56 -4.41 -5.06
N ASN A 393 -5.30 -3.61 -4.30
CA ASN A 393 -4.87 -3.00 -3.05
C ASN A 393 -5.08 -3.93 -1.84
N PHE A 394 -5.60 -5.15 -2.02
CA PHE A 394 -5.78 -6.09 -0.92
C PHE A 394 -4.45 -6.76 -0.54
N THR A 395 -4.25 -7.04 0.74
CA THR A 395 -3.02 -7.67 1.23
C THR A 395 -3.29 -8.82 2.20
N GLU A 396 -2.48 -9.87 2.12
CA GLU A 396 -2.48 -10.97 3.09
C GLU A 396 -2.05 -10.53 4.49
N ARG A 397 -1.34 -9.39 4.59
CA ARG A 397 -0.86 -8.84 5.85
C ARG A 397 -2.03 -8.45 6.76
N VAL A 398 -1.75 -8.40 8.05
CA VAL A 398 -2.68 -7.96 9.10
C VAL A 398 -2.09 -6.75 9.79
N SER A 399 -2.91 -5.71 10.01
CA SER A 399 -2.56 -4.60 10.89
C SER A 399 -3.62 -4.39 11.96
N THR A 400 -3.18 -4.16 13.20
CA THR A 400 -4.05 -3.87 14.35
C THR A 400 -3.97 -2.42 14.82
N ASP A 401 -2.93 -1.71 14.40
CA ASP A 401 -2.65 -0.33 14.72
C ASP A 401 -2.27 0.48 13.46
N SER A 402 -2.05 1.78 13.65
CA SER A 402 -1.59 2.69 12.60
C SER A 402 -0.07 2.87 12.61
N LEU A 403 0.70 2.07 13.36
CA LEU A 403 2.14 2.25 13.53
C LEU A 403 2.98 1.13 12.91
N THR A 404 2.37 -0.03 12.67
CA THR A 404 3.06 -1.20 12.10
C THR A 404 3.42 -0.97 10.63
N TYR A 405 2.48 -0.45 9.85
CA TYR A 405 2.67 -0.10 8.44
C TYR A 405 2.29 1.35 8.25
N ASN A 406 3.27 2.25 8.15
CA ASN A 406 3.00 3.66 7.89
C ASN A 406 4.21 4.37 7.25
N GLU A 407 3.93 5.56 6.73
CA GLU A 407 4.88 6.47 6.14
C GLU A 407 4.85 7.80 6.90
N ILE A 408 6.02 8.35 7.20
CA ILE A 408 6.17 9.66 7.82
C ILE A 408 6.29 10.74 6.73
N ASP A 409 5.58 11.86 6.94
CA ASP A 409 5.73 13.07 6.14
C ASP A 409 7.13 13.70 6.38
N PRO A 410 8.03 13.70 5.39
CA PRO A 410 9.39 14.23 5.55
C PRO A 410 9.41 15.73 5.81
N GLU A 411 8.41 16.50 5.35
CA GLU A 411 8.34 17.95 5.56
C GLU A 411 7.85 18.31 6.97
N ARG A 412 7.31 17.33 7.69
CA ARG A 412 6.69 17.51 9.01
C ARG A 412 7.18 16.47 10.01
N SER A 413 8.48 16.17 9.97
CA SER A 413 9.17 15.33 10.94
C SER A 413 10.25 16.14 11.65
N THR A 414 10.04 16.39 12.93
CA THR A 414 10.93 17.15 13.82
C THR A 414 11.21 16.35 15.10
N GLU A 415 12.15 16.81 15.92
CA GLU A 415 12.43 16.19 17.23
C GLU A 415 11.19 16.21 18.15
N ASP A 416 10.35 17.24 18.06
CA ASP A 416 9.16 17.43 18.91
C ASP A 416 7.97 16.55 18.47
N GLY A 417 7.95 16.12 17.21
CA GLY A 417 6.85 15.35 16.66
C GLY A 417 6.95 15.15 15.16
N PHE A 418 6.18 14.17 14.68
CA PHE A 418 6.11 13.81 13.27
C PHE A 418 4.66 13.54 12.85
N ARG A 419 4.38 13.68 11.55
CA ARG A 419 3.08 13.37 10.95
C ARG A 419 3.12 12.02 10.25
N LEU A 420 2.14 11.18 10.55
CA LEU A 420 1.82 9.98 9.79
C LEU A 420 0.93 10.34 8.61
N LEU A 421 1.17 9.71 7.46
CA LEU A 421 0.36 9.95 6.26
C LEU A 421 -0.91 9.10 6.21
N PHE A 422 -0.91 7.95 6.88
CA PHE A 422 -1.99 6.97 6.83
C PHE A 422 -2.47 6.56 8.21
N ASP A 423 -3.64 5.94 8.27
CA ASP A 423 -4.16 5.27 9.47
C ASP A 423 -4.85 3.94 9.12
N THR A 424 -5.09 3.14 10.16
CA THR A 424 -5.77 1.85 10.05
C THR A 424 -7.13 1.94 10.73
N THR A 425 -8.20 1.80 9.95
CA THR A 425 -9.58 1.71 10.42
C THR A 425 -9.99 0.25 10.59
N ARG A 426 -10.53 -0.11 11.76
CA ARG A 426 -10.98 -1.50 12.00
C ARG A 426 -12.24 -1.82 11.21
N ASP A 427 -12.38 -3.09 10.84
CA ASP A 427 -13.51 -3.68 10.10
C ASP A 427 -14.89 -3.31 10.68
N LYS A 428 -15.01 -3.23 12.01
CA LYS A 428 -16.27 -2.89 12.69
C LYS A 428 -16.82 -1.48 12.38
N TYR A 429 -15.98 -0.57 11.89
CA TYR A 429 -16.38 0.80 11.52
C TYR A 429 -16.65 0.95 10.02
N ILE A 430 -16.61 -0.15 9.27
CA ILE A 430 -16.80 -0.18 7.83
C ILE A 430 -18.06 -0.97 7.54
N SER A 431 -19.09 -0.30 7.01
CA SER A 431 -20.36 -0.95 6.72
C SER A 431 -20.25 -1.84 5.48
N VAL A 432 -19.56 -1.36 4.44
CA VAL A 432 -19.42 -2.07 3.17
C VAL A 432 -18.14 -1.63 2.46
N VAL A 433 -17.50 -2.58 1.79
CA VAL A 433 -16.38 -2.37 0.88
C VAL A 433 -16.88 -2.61 -0.54
N VAL A 434 -16.75 -1.62 -1.40
CA VAL A 434 -17.10 -1.70 -2.81
C VAL A 434 -15.85 -2.00 -3.60
N THR A 435 -15.90 -3.10 -4.35
CA THR A 435 -14.82 -3.59 -5.22
C THR A 435 -15.39 -3.88 -6.60
N GLU A 436 -14.52 -4.14 -7.58
CA GLU A 436 -14.94 -4.58 -8.91
C GLU A 436 -15.59 -5.97 -8.92
N LEU A 437 -15.45 -6.74 -7.83
CA LEU A 437 -16.11 -8.03 -7.62
C LEU A 437 -17.50 -7.88 -6.99
N GLY A 438 -17.91 -6.64 -6.68
CA GLY A 438 -19.17 -6.29 -6.05
C GLY A 438 -19.02 -5.80 -4.61
N ASN A 439 -20.17 -5.59 -3.98
CA ASN A 439 -20.28 -5.12 -2.60
C ASN A 439 -19.97 -6.27 -1.63
N THR A 440 -19.09 -6.01 -0.67
CA THR A 440 -18.64 -7.03 0.25
C THR A 440 -18.46 -6.49 1.67
N SER A 441 -18.45 -7.40 2.65
CA SER A 441 -18.10 -7.05 4.02
C SER A 441 -16.57 -6.96 4.14
N ALA A 442 -16.05 -6.04 4.95
CA ALA A 442 -14.61 -5.94 5.20
C ALA A 442 -13.99 -7.27 5.67
N LYS A 443 -14.76 -8.13 6.36
CA LYS A 443 -14.31 -9.46 6.82
C LYS A 443 -14.10 -10.49 5.71
N SER A 444 -14.60 -10.25 4.50
CA SER A 444 -14.50 -11.19 3.37
C SER A 444 -13.19 -11.08 2.60
N VAL A 445 -12.35 -10.08 2.90
CA VAL A 445 -11.08 -9.81 2.19
C VAL A 445 -10.22 -11.06 1.99
N PRO A 446 -10.02 -11.96 2.98
CA PRO A 446 -9.28 -13.21 2.76
C PRO A 446 -9.89 -14.16 1.74
N ALA A 447 -11.23 -14.22 1.65
CA ALA A 447 -11.91 -15.07 0.68
C ALA A 447 -11.72 -14.52 -0.74
N ILE A 448 -11.75 -13.20 -0.89
CA ILE A 448 -11.46 -12.52 -2.16
C ILE A 448 -10.00 -12.75 -2.56
N LEU A 449 -9.05 -12.60 -1.64
CA LEU A 449 -7.63 -12.85 -1.93
C LEU A 449 -7.39 -14.28 -2.44
N ARG A 450 -7.98 -15.30 -1.81
CA ARG A 450 -7.87 -16.69 -2.33
C ARG A 450 -8.41 -16.84 -3.74
N LYS A 451 -9.57 -16.23 -4.01
CA LYS A 451 -10.16 -16.25 -5.36
C LYS A 451 -9.26 -15.57 -6.38
N LEU A 452 -8.54 -14.51 -6.01
CA LEU A 452 -7.60 -13.81 -6.88
C LEU A 452 -6.28 -14.56 -7.08
N GLU A 453 -5.90 -15.47 -6.18
CA GLU A 453 -4.73 -16.34 -6.35
C GLU A 453 -5.00 -17.54 -7.27
N GLU A 454 -6.26 -17.96 -7.35
CA GLU A 454 -6.72 -19.04 -8.24
C GLU A 454 -6.87 -18.60 -9.70
N LEU A 455 -6.99 -17.28 -9.94
CA LEU A 455 -7.10 -16.63 -11.25
C LEU A 455 -5.72 -16.17 -11.76
#